data_AF-A0A5J4DSS8-F1
#
_entry.id   AF-A0A5J4DSS8-F1
#
_cell.length_a   1.000
_cell.length_b   1.000
_cell.length_c   1.000
_cell.angle_alpha   90.00
_cell.angle_beta   90.00
_cell.angle_gamma   90.00
#
_symmetry.space_group_name_H-M   'P 1'
#
loop_
_entity.id
_entity.type
_entity.pdbx_description
1 polymer ?
#
loop_
_entity_poly.entity_id
_entity_poly.type
_entity_poly.pdbx_seq_one_letter_code
_entity_poly.pdbx_strand_id
1 'polypeptide(L)' 'MSDVSCPYCDSAFENKDELSKHIDRIHHGSGLLEGDTRKF' A
#
# COMPACT_ATOMS: atom_id res chain seq x y z
N MET A 1 15.06 8.23 -9.53
CA MET A 1 13.98 8.89 -8.76
C MET A 1 12.95 7.81 -8.47
N SER A 2 12.84 7.38 -7.22
CA SER A 2 11.88 6.37 -6.79
C SER A 2 10.59 7.09 -6.38
N ASP A 3 9.68 7.27 -7.34
CA ASP A 3 8.33 7.76 -7.08
C ASP A 3 7.50 6.63 -6.47
N VAL A 4 6.85 6.88 -5.33
CA VAL A 4 6.06 5.88 -4.62
C VAL A 4 4.60 6.15 -4.93
N SER A 5 4.07 5.49 -5.95
CA SER A 5 2.70 5.72 -6.40
C SER A 5 1.73 4.64 -5.91
N CYS A 6 0.48 5.01 -5.66
CA CYS A 6 -0.54 4.09 -5.19
C CYS A 6 -1.06 3.21 -6.33
N PRO A 7 -1.02 1.87 -6.20
CA PRO A 7 -1.46 0.97 -7.25
C PRO A 7 -2.99 0.94 -7.42
N TYR A 8 -3.75 1.53 -6.50
CA TYR A 8 -5.21 1.49 -6.50
C TYR A 8 -5.85 2.73 -7.13
N CYS A 9 -5.14 3.87 -7.11
CA CYS A 9 -5.69 5.15 -7.56
C CYS A 9 -4.67 6.08 -8.22
N ASP A 10 -3.48 5.58 -8.54
CA ASP A 10 -2.40 6.30 -9.25
C ASP A 10 -1.94 7.59 -8.54
N SER A 11 -2.15 7.68 -7.23
CA SER A 11 -1.70 8.83 -6.44
C SER A 11 -0.20 8.72 -6.18
N ALA A 12 0.57 9.74 -6.57
CA ALA A 12 2.01 9.80 -6.33
C ALA A 12 2.31 10.32 -4.90
N PHE A 13 3.21 9.65 -4.20
CA PHE A 13 3.66 10.03 -2.86
C PHE A 13 5.18 10.13 -2.81
N GLU A 14 5.65 11.02 -1.93
CA GLU A 14 7.08 11.23 -1.70
C GLU A 14 7.72 10.04 -0.99
N ASN A 15 6.97 9.35 -0.12
CA ASN A 15 7.48 8.29 0.72
C ASN A 15 6.45 7.19 0.94
N LYS A 16 6.93 5.99 1.27
CA LYS A 16 6.08 4.82 1.58
C LYS A 16 5.19 5.02 2.81
N ASP A 17 5.59 5.87 3.76
CA ASP A 17 4.80 6.17 4.96
C ASP A 17 3.48 6.88 4.59
N GLU A 18 3.56 7.89 3.72
CA GLU A 18 2.40 8.62 3.22
C GLU A 18 1.53 7.73 2.32
N LEU A 19 2.15 6.90 1.48
CA LEU A 19 1.42 5.89 0.71
C LEU A 19 0.70 4.89 1.63
N SER A 20 1.35 4.43 2.70
CA SER A 20 0.77 3.44 3.62
C SER A 20 -0.42 4.02 4.36
N LYS A 21 -0.33 5.25 4.87
CA LYS A 21 -1.47 5.96 5.48
C LYS A 21 -2.57 6.24 4.45
N HIS A 22 -2.21 6.56 3.22
CA HIS A 22 -3.17 6.76 2.14
C HIS A 22 -3.94 5.47 1.85
N ILE A 23 -3.23 4.35 1.67
CA ILE A 23 -3.86 3.04 1.46
C ILE A 23 -4.69 2.68 2.70
N ASP A 24 -4.18 2.88 3.91
CA ASP A 24 -4.95 2.59 5.12
C ASP A 24 -6.20 3.45 5.25
N ARG A 25 -6.21 4.72 4.83
CA ARG A 25 -7.40 5.59 4.99
C ARG A 25 -8.37 5.51 3.82
N ILE A 26 -7.85 5.42 2.60
CA ILE A 26 -8.64 5.44 1.36
C ILE A 26 -8.98 4.00 0.92
N HIS A 27 -8.03 3.10 1.11
CA HIS A 27 -8.12 1.69 0.73
C HIS A 27 -8.06 0.77 1.96
N HIS A 28 -8.59 1.23 3.12
CA HIS A 28 -8.56 0.66 4.49
C HIS A 28 -8.83 -0.86 4.63
N GLY A 29 -9.16 -1.55 3.55
CA GLY A 29 -9.27 -3.01 3.46
C GLY A 29 -8.00 -3.75 3.03
N SER A 30 -6.87 -3.11 2.70
CA SER A 30 -5.68 -3.83 2.20
C SER A 30 -4.70 -4.30 3.29
N GLY A 31 -5.08 -4.23 4.56
CA GLY A 31 -4.28 -4.71 5.70
C GLY A 31 -4.31 -6.22 5.95
N LEU A 32 -4.67 -7.06 4.97
CA LEU A 32 -4.82 -8.50 5.14
C LEU A 32 -3.97 -9.37 4.20
N LEU A 33 -2.85 -8.85 3.67
CA LEU A 33 -1.93 -9.66 2.87
C LEU A 33 -0.51 -9.72 3.46
N GLU A 34 -0.37 -9.71 4.79
CA GLU A 34 0.89 -10.13 5.40
C GLU A 34 0.60 -11.18 6.47
N GLY A 35 0.60 -12.44 6.06
CA GLY A 35 0.78 -13.56 6.98
C GLY A 35 -0.16 -14.75 6.80
N ASP A 36 0.00 -15.52 5.73
CA ASP A 36 -0.07 -16.98 5.86
C ASP A 36 0.86 -17.64 4.85
N THR A 37 2.08 -17.86 5.33
CA THR A 37 3.04 -18.80 4.77
C THR A 37 2.47 -20.21 4.80
N ARG A 38 1.70 -20.66 3.80
CA ARG A 38 1.49 -22.10 3.55
C ARG A 38 1.54 -22.42 2.07
N LYS A 39 2.77 -22.73 1.67
CA LYS A 39 3.18 -23.52 0.52
C LYS A 39 2.55 -24.90 0.72
N PHE A 40 1.65 -25.31 -0.16
CA PHE A 40 1.19 -26.68 -0.31
C PHE A 40 2.04 -27.35 -1.39
#